data_AF-A0A953JCU5-F1
#
_entry.id   AF-A0A953JCU5-F1
#
_cell.length_a   1.000
_cell.length_b   1.000
_cell.length_c   1.000
_cell.angle_alpha   90.00
_cell.angle_beta   90.00
_cell.angle_gamma   90.00
#
_symmetry.space_group_name_H-M   'P 1'
#
loop_
_entity.id
_entity.type
_entity.pdbx_description
1 polymer ?
#
loop_
_entity_poly.entity_id
_entity_poly.type
_entity_poly.pdbx_seq_one_letter_code
_entity_poly.pdbx_strand_id
1 'polypeptide(L)'
;MERKKLEEEIRAMQSKEKELLERKNRELAEAYRDLKSAQSQILQQEKMASIGQLAAGVAHEINNPMGFIMSNLGSLQKYMERLAEFMKVQQGTLEALAADRGTGGEGAAASSGAAGGGAGAFLDRLQETRRSLKIDYILEDTGNLIRESLEGAERVKSIVRDLKSFSRADETEYKTADINAGIESTVNIVWNELKYKAVLKKEYGEIPLVRCNIGQLNQVFMNILVNAAHAIEKQG
;
A
#
# COMPACT_ATOMS: atom_id res chain seq x y z
N MET A 1 -17.65 -20.06 84.12
CA MET A 1 -18.71 -19.95 83.09
C MET A 1 -18.51 -18.76 82.17
N GLU A 2 -18.08 -17.59 82.67
CA GLU A 2 -17.84 -16.39 81.85
C GLU A 2 -16.79 -16.55 80.74
N ARG A 3 -15.67 -17.24 81.00
CA ARG A 3 -14.61 -17.44 79.99
C ARG A 3 -15.07 -18.22 78.76
N LYS A 4 -15.92 -19.25 78.95
CA LYS A 4 -16.54 -20.00 77.86
C LYS A 4 -17.50 -19.14 77.03
N LYS A 5 -18.26 -18.28 77.71
CA LYS A 5 -19.21 -17.35 77.09
C LYS A 5 -18.50 -16.30 76.23
N LEU A 6 -17.37 -15.77 76.74
CA LEU A 6 -16.52 -14.81 76.02
C LEU A 6 -15.83 -15.46 74.81
N GLU A 7 -15.34 -16.70 74.94
CA GLU A 7 -14.76 -17.44 73.81
C GLU A 7 -15.79 -17.74 72.72
N GLU A 8 -17.04 -18.07 73.08
CA GLU A 8 -18.14 -18.25 72.14
C GLU A 8 -18.53 -16.94 71.42
N GLU A 9 -18.57 -15.81 72.14
CA GLU A 9 -18.82 -14.49 71.54
C GLU A 9 -17.73 -14.06 70.56
N ILE A 10 -16.45 -14.25 70.91
CA ILE A 10 -15.32 -13.96 70.02
C ILE A 10 -15.39 -14.83 68.76
N ARG A 11 -15.69 -16.12 68.91
CA ARG A 11 -15.80 -17.05 67.78
C ARG A 11 -16.97 -16.69 66.87
N ALA A 12 -18.10 -16.28 67.44
CA ALA A 12 -19.25 -15.78 66.69
C ALA A 12 -18.95 -14.47 65.94
N MET A 13 -18.20 -13.55 66.57
CA MET A 13 -17.77 -12.28 65.95
C MET A 13 -16.82 -12.53 64.77
N GLN A 14 -15.81 -13.38 64.96
CA GLN A 14 -14.86 -13.77 63.89
C GLN A 14 -15.55 -14.48 62.73
N SER A 15 -16.55 -15.34 63.00
CA SER A 15 -17.34 -15.98 61.96
C SER A 15 -18.12 -14.97 61.11
N LYS A 16 -18.78 -14.00 61.76
CA LYS A 16 -19.50 -12.92 61.08
C LYS A 16 -18.58 -12.03 60.24
N GLU A 17 -17.40 -11.69 60.77
CA GLU A 17 -16.41 -10.89 60.06
C GLU A 17 -15.88 -11.62 58.81
N LYS A 18 -15.59 -12.92 58.94
CA LYS A 18 -15.17 -13.76 57.81
C LYS A 18 -16.25 -13.87 56.74
N GLU A 19 -17.50 -14.10 57.12
CA GLU A 19 -18.63 -14.14 56.18
C GLU A 19 -18.82 -12.80 55.46
N LEU A 20 -18.70 -11.68 56.18
CA LEU A 20 -18.78 -10.35 55.61
C LEU A 20 -17.64 -10.10 54.62
N LEU A 21 -16.41 -10.50 54.97
CA LEU A 21 -15.24 -10.35 54.12
C LEU A 21 -15.36 -11.19 52.84
N GLU A 22 -15.81 -12.44 52.94
CA GLU A 22 -16.07 -13.28 51.78
C GLU A 22 -17.16 -12.71 50.88
N ARG A 23 -18.23 -12.16 51.49
CA ARG A 23 -19.29 -11.49 50.74
C ARG A 23 -18.76 -10.25 50.00
N LYS A 24 -17.95 -9.42 50.66
CA LYS A 24 -17.33 -8.23 50.06
C LYS A 24 -16.36 -8.57 48.94
N ASN A 25 -15.56 -9.63 49.10
CA ASN A 25 -14.67 -10.11 48.05
C ASN A 25 -15.44 -10.62 46.83
N ARG A 26 -16.57 -11.31 47.03
CA ARG A 26 -17.44 -11.74 45.94
C ARG A 26 -18.04 -10.55 45.20
N GLU A 27 -18.63 -9.60 45.92
CA GLU A 27 -19.18 -8.35 45.36
C GLU A 27 -18.10 -7.58 44.57
N LEU A 28 -16.88 -7.47 45.10
CA LEU A 28 -15.78 -6.79 44.45
C LEU A 28 -15.33 -7.51 43.16
N ALA A 29 -15.23 -8.83 43.19
CA ALA A 29 -14.84 -9.63 42.03
C ALA A 29 -15.88 -9.59 40.90
N GLU A 30 -17.16 -9.41 41.25
CA GLU A 30 -18.27 -9.24 40.31
C GLU A 30 -18.24 -7.83 39.70
N ALA A 31 -18.16 -6.79 40.53
CA ALA A 31 -18.02 -5.41 40.07
C ALA A 31 -16.78 -5.19 39.18
N TYR A 32 -15.67 -5.85 39.50
CA TYR A 32 -14.45 -5.79 38.68
C TYR A 32 -14.65 -6.45 37.30
N ARG A 33 -15.39 -7.56 37.24
CA ARG A 33 -15.73 -8.21 35.97
C ARG A 33 -16.64 -7.33 35.11
N ASP A 34 -17.65 -6.73 35.72
CA ASP A 34 -18.58 -5.83 35.04
C ASP A 34 -17.86 -4.59 34.52
N LEU A 35 -17.01 -3.97 35.36
CA LEU A 35 -16.18 -2.83 34.97
C LEU A 35 -15.28 -3.18 33.77
N LYS A 36 -14.61 -4.34 33.80
CA LYS A 36 -13.75 -4.79 32.71
C LYS A 36 -14.54 -5.03 31.42
N SER A 37 -15.73 -5.60 31.52
CA SER A 37 -16.63 -5.81 30.37
C SER A 37 -17.10 -4.49 29.76
N ALA A 38 -17.56 -3.56 30.60
CA ALA A 38 -18.01 -2.23 30.18
C ALA A 38 -16.87 -1.42 29.56
N GLN A 39 -15.67 -1.45 30.16
CA GLN A 39 -14.48 -0.80 29.62
C GLN A 39 -14.13 -1.37 28.23
N SER A 40 -14.18 -2.70 28.05
CA SER A 40 -13.95 -3.33 26.75
C SER A 40 -14.97 -2.90 25.69
N GLN A 41 -16.24 -2.75 26.07
CA GLN A 41 -17.29 -2.27 25.17
C GLN A 41 -17.09 -0.80 24.77
N ILE A 42 -16.73 0.07 25.72
CA ILE A 42 -16.43 1.49 25.45
C ILE A 42 -15.25 1.60 24.49
N LEU A 43 -14.17 0.85 24.74
CA LEU A 43 -12.99 0.83 23.87
C LEU A 43 -13.34 0.37 22.45
N GLN A 44 -14.24 -0.62 22.32
CA GLN A 44 -14.73 -1.08 21.03
C GLN A 44 -15.60 -0.02 20.31
N GLN A 45 -16.44 0.71 21.04
CA GLN A 45 -17.24 1.80 20.50
C GLN A 45 -16.38 2.98 20.04
N GLU A 46 -15.38 3.39 20.83
CA GLU A 46 -14.40 4.42 20.45
C GLU A 46 -13.60 4.00 19.20
N LYS A 47 -13.19 2.73 19.12
CA LYS A 47 -12.50 2.18 17.94
C LYS A 47 -13.38 2.27 16.70
N MET A 48 -14.67 1.92 16.80
CA MET A 48 -15.62 2.02 15.67
C MET A 48 -15.88 3.47 15.25
N ALA A 49 -16.01 4.39 16.21
CA ALA A 49 -16.15 5.82 15.93
C ALA A 49 -14.89 6.39 15.25
N SER A 50 -13.70 6.00 15.73
CA SER A 50 -12.40 6.37 15.14
C SER A 50 -12.23 5.80 13.72
N ILE A 51 -12.64 4.54 13.49
CA ILE A 51 -12.70 3.93 12.16
C ILE A 51 -13.63 4.73 11.24
N GLY A 52 -14.78 5.21 11.72
CA GLY A 52 -15.71 6.02 10.92
C GLY A 52 -15.11 7.36 10.45
N GLN A 53 -14.38 8.07 11.32
CA GLN A 53 -13.66 9.29 10.96
C GLN A 53 -12.48 9.03 10.02
N LEU A 54 -11.70 7.97 10.29
CA LEU A 54 -10.58 7.57 9.43
C LEU A 54 -11.06 7.03 8.08
N ALA A 55 -12.22 6.36 8.01
CA ALA A 55 -12.75 5.83 6.75
C ALA A 55 -13.02 6.94 5.73
N ALA A 56 -13.51 8.10 6.16
CA ALA A 56 -13.69 9.25 5.29
C ALA A 56 -12.34 9.83 4.82
N GLY A 57 -11.34 9.92 5.71
CA GLY A 57 -9.99 10.38 5.37
C GLY A 57 -9.25 9.41 4.43
N VAL A 58 -9.31 8.11 4.73
CA VAL A 58 -8.74 7.04 3.92
C VAL A 58 -9.42 6.96 2.55
N ALA A 59 -10.75 7.12 2.48
CA ALA A 59 -11.44 7.18 1.19
C ALA A 59 -10.94 8.37 0.35
N HIS A 60 -10.76 9.53 0.96
CA HIS A 60 -10.20 10.70 0.28
C HIS A 60 -8.75 10.47 -0.18
N GLU A 61 -7.93 9.84 0.66
CA GLU A 61 -6.53 9.53 0.35
C GLU A 61 -6.35 8.41 -0.69
N ILE A 62 -7.30 7.48 -0.81
CA ILE A 62 -7.35 6.47 -1.88
C ILE A 62 -7.85 7.11 -3.19
N ASN A 63 -8.87 7.96 -3.10
CA ASN A 63 -9.47 8.59 -4.28
C ASN A 63 -8.48 9.49 -5.03
N ASN A 64 -7.54 10.14 -4.33
CA ASN A 64 -6.54 10.99 -4.96
C ASN A 64 -5.63 10.23 -5.96
N PRO A 65 -4.83 9.22 -5.56
CA PRO A 65 -4.03 8.42 -6.49
C PRO A 65 -4.90 7.72 -7.53
N MET A 66 -6.09 7.23 -7.16
CA MET A 66 -7.03 6.64 -8.13
C MET A 66 -7.45 7.62 -9.22
N GLY A 67 -7.69 8.90 -8.87
CA GLY A 67 -8.03 9.95 -9.82
C GLY A 67 -6.91 10.22 -10.83
N PHE A 68 -5.66 10.29 -10.37
CA PHE A 68 -4.50 10.45 -11.25
C PHE A 68 -4.32 9.24 -12.16
N ILE A 69 -4.45 8.02 -11.64
CA ILE A 69 -4.39 6.78 -12.44
C ILE A 69 -5.46 6.80 -13.53
N MET A 70 -6.72 7.10 -13.18
CA MET A 70 -7.82 7.12 -14.15
C MET A 70 -7.61 8.19 -15.23
N SER A 71 -7.12 9.38 -14.84
CA SER A 71 -6.80 10.45 -15.78
C SER A 71 -5.68 10.05 -16.74
N ASN A 72 -4.59 9.48 -16.21
CA ASN A 72 -3.45 9.04 -16.99
C ASN A 72 -3.80 7.90 -17.94
N LEU A 73 -4.57 6.91 -17.48
CA LEU A 73 -5.09 5.84 -18.34
C LEU A 73 -6.01 6.37 -19.43
N GLY A 74 -6.84 7.38 -19.14
CA GLY A 74 -7.68 8.05 -20.14
C GLY A 74 -6.87 8.80 -21.21
N SER A 75 -5.75 9.43 -20.83
CA SER A 75 -4.81 10.05 -21.77
C SER A 75 -4.09 9.00 -22.61
N LEU A 76 -3.61 7.92 -21.98
CA LEU A 76 -2.98 6.78 -22.66
C LEU A 76 -3.91 6.14 -23.68
N GLN A 77 -5.20 6.00 -23.37
CA GLN A 77 -6.18 5.50 -24.34
C GLN A 77 -6.23 6.37 -25.60
N LYS A 78 -6.32 7.69 -25.46
CA LYS A 78 -6.32 8.63 -26.60
C LYS A 78 -5.00 8.58 -27.37
N TYR A 79 -3.89 8.37 -26.68
CA TYR A 79 -2.57 8.22 -27.31
C TYR A 79 -2.51 6.93 -28.14
N MET A 80 -3.02 5.83 -27.61
CA MET A 80 -3.11 4.56 -28.34
C MET A 80 -3.96 4.66 -29.60
N GLU A 81 -5.07 5.41 -29.56
CA GLU A 81 -5.90 5.66 -30.74
C GLU A 81 -5.13 6.41 -31.84
N ARG A 82 -4.39 7.46 -31.48
CA ARG A 82 -3.56 8.24 -32.42
C ARG A 82 -2.38 7.45 -32.96
N LEU A 83 -1.73 6.65 -32.11
CA LEU A 83 -0.65 5.75 -32.54
C LEU A 83 -1.18 4.70 -33.52
N ALA A 84 -2.36 4.12 -33.25
CA ALA A 84 -3.00 3.18 -34.15
C ALA A 84 -3.37 3.82 -35.50
N GLU A 85 -3.88 5.06 -35.49
CA GLU A 85 -4.13 5.83 -36.72
C GLU A 85 -2.84 6.04 -37.52
N PHE A 86 -1.76 6.47 -36.87
CA PHE A 86 -0.48 6.68 -37.51
C PHE A 86 0.11 5.37 -38.08
N MET A 87 0.00 4.25 -37.36
CA MET A 87 0.43 2.94 -37.84
C MET A 87 -0.37 2.49 -39.09
N LYS A 88 -1.68 2.75 -39.14
CA LYS A 88 -2.50 2.48 -40.33
C LYS A 88 -2.04 3.30 -41.54
N VAL A 89 -1.75 4.60 -41.34
CA VAL A 89 -1.25 5.47 -42.42
C VAL A 89 0.15 5.03 -42.88
N GLN A 90 1.03 4.66 -41.95
CA GLN A 90 2.34 4.09 -42.30
C GLN A 90 2.19 2.82 -43.14
N GLN A 91 1.34 1.88 -42.70
CA GLN A 91 1.12 0.62 -43.39
C GLN A 91 0.60 0.83 -44.82
N GLY A 92 -0.43 1.67 -45.01
CA GLY A 92 -0.96 1.97 -46.35
C GLY A 92 0.06 2.67 -47.25
N THR A 93 0.94 3.49 -46.68
CA THR A 93 2.04 4.12 -47.43
C THR A 93 3.09 3.11 -47.88
N LEU A 94 3.44 2.14 -47.02
CA LEU A 94 4.37 1.05 -47.36
C LEU A 94 3.80 0.16 -48.47
N GLU A 95 2.51 -0.16 -48.41
CA GLU A 95 1.82 -0.96 -49.44
C GLU A 95 1.79 -0.23 -50.79
N ALA A 96 1.50 1.07 -50.80
CA ALA A 96 1.53 1.88 -52.02
C ALA A 96 2.94 1.94 -52.65
N LEU A 97 3.98 2.11 -51.84
CA LEU A 97 5.38 2.10 -52.29
C LEU A 97 5.82 0.72 -52.81
N ALA A 98 5.29 -0.37 -52.25
CA ALA A 98 5.56 -1.73 -52.71
C ALA A 98 4.88 -2.01 -54.06
N ALA A 99 3.65 -1.53 -54.26
CA ALA A 99 2.91 -1.67 -55.51
C ALA A 99 3.57 -0.90 -56.68
N ASP A 100 4.11 0.30 -56.41
CA ASP A 100 4.80 1.13 -57.42
C ASP A 100 6.13 0.50 -57.91
N ARG A 101 6.76 -0.34 -57.09
CA ARG A 101 7.95 -1.13 -57.50
C ARG A 101 7.63 -2.39 -58.28
N GLY A 102 6.39 -2.90 -58.20
CA GLY A 102 5.96 -4.14 -58.86
C GLY A 102 5.56 -3.98 -60.33
N THR A 103 5.36 -2.75 -60.81
CA THR A 103 4.98 -2.45 -62.20
C THR A 103 6.15 -1.99 -63.08
N GLY A 104 7.34 -1.78 -62.49
CA GLY A 104 8.58 -1.45 -63.18
C GLY A 104 9.30 -2.71 -63.67
N GLY A 105 8.86 -3.24 -64.81
CA GLY A 105 9.68 -4.16 -65.60
C GLY A 105 11.05 -3.56 -65.91
N GLU A 106 12.05 -4.44 -65.99
CA GLU A 106 13.42 -4.16 -66.36
C GLU A 106 13.52 -3.20 -67.57
N GLY A 107 13.91 -1.95 -67.34
CA GLY A 107 14.28 -1.04 -68.42
C GLY A 107 13.86 0.41 -68.23
N ALA A 108 14.68 1.18 -67.52
CA ALA A 108 15.13 2.52 -67.94
C ALA A 108 15.86 3.20 -66.78
N ALA A 109 17.18 3.07 -66.78
CA ALA A 109 18.03 4.05 -66.12
C ALA A 109 17.91 5.40 -66.83
N ALA A 110 18.03 6.46 -66.04
CA ALA A 110 18.29 7.85 -66.43
C ALA A 110 17.13 8.62 -67.09
N SER A 111 16.45 9.44 -66.30
CA SER A 111 16.56 10.89 -66.45
C SER A 111 16.15 11.63 -65.18
N SER A 112 16.99 12.59 -64.85
CA SER A 112 16.89 13.58 -63.80
C SER A 112 15.74 14.58 -64.03
N GLY A 113 15.16 15.07 -62.93
CA GLY A 113 14.67 16.44 -62.88
C GLY A 113 13.17 16.61 -62.63
N ALA A 114 12.86 16.99 -61.40
CA ALA A 114 11.68 17.72 -60.96
C ALA A 114 10.28 17.07 -61.13
N ALA A 115 9.68 16.76 -59.96
CA ALA A 115 8.31 17.09 -59.54
C ALA A 115 7.55 15.90 -58.92
N GLY A 116 7.56 15.83 -57.58
CA GLY A 116 6.37 15.60 -56.77
C GLY A 116 5.64 14.23 -56.77
N GLY A 117 6.07 13.21 -57.51
CA GLY A 117 5.21 12.03 -57.75
C GLY A 117 5.26 10.87 -56.75
N GLY A 118 6.41 10.18 -56.59
CA GLY A 118 6.37 8.75 -56.19
C GLY A 118 6.97 8.34 -54.84
N ALA A 119 7.80 9.16 -54.18
CA ALA A 119 8.40 8.81 -52.88
C ALA A 119 8.53 10.01 -51.92
N GLY A 120 8.95 11.17 -52.43
CA GLY A 120 9.01 12.41 -51.66
C GLY A 120 7.64 12.84 -51.13
N ALA A 121 6.60 12.81 -51.97
CA ALA A 121 5.24 13.16 -51.56
C ALA A 121 4.67 12.23 -50.47
N PHE A 122 5.04 10.95 -50.48
CA PHE A 122 4.67 10.01 -49.42
C PHE A 122 5.40 10.29 -48.11
N LEU A 123 6.70 10.62 -48.17
CA LEU A 123 7.48 11.02 -47.00
C LEU A 123 6.94 12.33 -46.39
N ASP A 124 6.61 13.31 -47.22
CA ASP A 124 6.04 14.58 -46.78
C ASP A 124 4.68 14.36 -46.10
N ARG A 125 3.79 13.55 -46.70
CA ARG A 125 2.48 13.18 -46.12
C ARG A 125 2.63 12.43 -44.80
N LEU A 126 3.62 11.53 -44.69
CA LEU A 126 3.90 10.79 -43.47
C LEU A 126 4.40 11.71 -42.36
N GLN A 127 5.30 12.64 -42.68
CA GLN A 127 5.80 13.64 -41.74
C GLN A 127 4.70 14.60 -41.28
N GLU A 128 3.83 15.01 -42.18
CA GLU A 128 2.69 15.87 -41.87
C GLU A 128 1.70 15.15 -40.94
N THR A 129 1.43 13.86 -41.19
CA THR A 129 0.59 13.03 -40.30
C THR A 129 1.26 12.81 -38.94
N ARG A 130 2.57 12.60 -38.89
CA ARG A 130 3.34 12.48 -37.63
C ARG A 130 3.22 13.74 -36.78
N ARG A 131 3.28 14.92 -37.42
CA ARG A 131 3.13 16.23 -36.75
C ARG A 131 1.69 16.48 -36.31
N SER A 132 0.70 16.21 -37.17
CA SER A 132 -0.71 16.47 -36.86
C SER A 132 -1.19 15.62 -35.68
N LEU A 133 -0.76 14.35 -35.61
CA LEU A 133 -1.06 13.44 -34.52
C LEU A 133 -0.16 13.62 -33.29
N LYS A 134 0.86 14.47 -33.37
CA LYS A 134 1.84 14.76 -32.30
C LYS A 134 2.51 13.49 -31.75
N ILE A 135 2.95 12.60 -32.65
CA ILE A 135 3.47 11.28 -32.28
C ILE A 135 4.72 11.38 -31.40
N ASP A 136 5.61 12.34 -31.66
CA ASP A 136 6.84 12.53 -30.88
C ASP A 136 6.54 12.86 -29.41
N TYR A 137 5.58 13.77 -29.19
CA TYR A 137 5.11 14.13 -27.86
C TYR A 137 4.46 12.93 -27.14
N ILE A 138 3.65 12.15 -27.85
CA ILE A 138 3.00 10.97 -27.29
C ILE A 138 4.05 9.95 -26.80
N LEU A 139 5.10 9.71 -27.58
CA LEU A 139 6.14 8.75 -27.23
C LEU A 139 6.96 9.19 -26.01
N GLU A 140 7.22 10.49 -25.86
CA GLU A 140 7.86 11.06 -24.67
C GLU A 140 6.95 10.99 -23.43
N ASP A 141 5.69 11.39 -23.58
CA ASP A 141 4.76 11.56 -22.45
C ASP A 141 4.24 10.21 -21.92
N THR A 142 4.11 9.20 -22.79
CA THR A 142 3.63 7.85 -22.41
C THR A 142 4.43 7.25 -21.26
N GLY A 143 5.76 7.42 -21.27
CA GLY A 143 6.62 6.90 -20.20
C GLY A 143 6.34 7.54 -18.84
N ASN A 144 6.03 8.85 -18.82
CA ASN A 144 5.68 9.56 -17.59
C ASN A 144 4.31 9.13 -17.07
N LEU A 145 3.30 9.07 -17.94
CA LEU A 145 1.94 8.64 -17.56
C LEU A 145 1.92 7.23 -16.95
N ILE A 146 2.70 6.30 -17.51
CA ILE A 146 2.81 4.93 -16.98
C ILE A 146 3.50 4.95 -15.61
N ARG A 147 4.60 5.69 -15.46
CA ARG A 147 5.34 5.79 -14.19
C ARG A 147 4.47 6.35 -13.08
N GLU A 148 3.81 7.48 -13.32
CA GLU A 148 2.90 8.12 -12.35
C GLU A 148 1.72 7.20 -11.98
N SER A 149 1.18 6.45 -12.95
CA SER A 149 0.10 5.50 -12.69
C SER A 149 0.55 4.34 -11.79
N LEU A 150 1.76 3.83 -12.00
CA LEU A 150 2.35 2.77 -11.16
C LEU A 150 2.63 3.28 -9.74
N GLU A 151 3.16 4.49 -9.60
CA GLU A 151 3.37 5.14 -8.30
C GLU A 151 2.04 5.33 -7.55
N GLY A 152 1.01 5.79 -8.25
CA GLY A 152 -0.35 5.89 -7.70
C GLY A 152 -0.87 4.53 -7.21
N ALA A 153 -0.66 3.46 -7.97
CA ALA A 153 -1.11 2.11 -7.61
C ALA A 153 -0.38 1.56 -6.36
N GLU A 154 0.92 1.76 -6.25
CA GLU A 154 1.67 1.38 -5.04
C GLU A 154 1.22 2.20 -3.82
N ARG A 155 0.87 3.48 -4.01
CA ARG A 155 0.30 4.30 -2.93
C ARG A 155 -1.04 3.74 -2.43
N VAL A 156 -1.94 3.36 -3.33
CA VAL A 156 -3.22 2.72 -2.95
C VAL A 156 -2.98 1.43 -2.17
N LYS A 157 -2.05 0.59 -2.65
CA LYS A 157 -1.67 -0.66 -1.97
C LYS A 157 -1.11 -0.42 -0.57
N SER A 158 -0.32 0.64 -0.35
CA SER A 158 0.15 1.03 0.98
C SER A 158 -1.01 1.41 1.89
N ILE A 159 -1.91 2.29 1.43
CA ILE A 159 -3.06 2.74 2.23
C ILE A 159 -3.95 1.56 2.64
N VAL A 160 -4.22 0.63 1.72
CA VAL A 160 -5.02 -0.58 2.01
C VAL A 160 -4.31 -1.50 3.00
N ARG A 161 -2.98 -1.63 2.90
CA ARG A 161 -2.17 -2.40 3.86
C ARG A 161 -2.30 -1.80 5.26
N ASP A 162 -2.10 -0.50 5.40
CA ASP A 162 -2.18 0.21 6.68
C ASP A 162 -3.58 0.12 7.30
N LEU A 163 -4.63 0.19 6.47
CA LEU A 163 -6.01 0.02 6.93
C LEU A 163 -6.29 -1.42 7.43
N LYS A 164 -5.82 -2.44 6.71
CA LYS A 164 -5.97 -3.85 7.10
C LYS A 164 -5.24 -4.16 8.40
N SER A 165 -4.07 -3.55 8.56
CA SER A 165 -3.23 -3.56 9.74
C SER A 165 -3.89 -2.94 10.98
N PHE A 166 -4.65 -1.87 10.80
CA PHE A 166 -5.46 -1.25 11.85
C PHE A 166 -6.69 -2.12 12.23
N SER A 167 -7.29 -2.78 11.24
CA SER A 167 -8.47 -3.64 11.44
C SER A 167 -8.15 -5.00 12.09
N ARG A 168 -6.97 -5.57 11.85
CA ARG A 168 -6.55 -6.89 12.39
C ARG A 168 -5.97 -6.86 13.79
N ALA A 169 -6.08 -5.75 14.52
CA ALA A 169 -5.58 -5.64 15.88
C ALA A 169 -6.27 -6.59 16.90
N ASP A 170 -7.28 -7.38 16.50
CA ASP A 170 -8.06 -8.24 17.39
C ASP A 170 -7.58 -9.71 17.50
N GLU A 171 -6.56 -10.15 16.75
CA GLU A 171 -5.80 -11.37 17.09
C GLU A 171 -4.72 -11.05 18.14
N THR A 172 -5.17 -10.60 19.30
CA THR A 172 -4.34 -10.25 20.47
C THR A 172 -4.27 -11.40 21.46
N GLU A 173 -3.49 -12.44 21.14
CA GLU A 173 -2.89 -13.22 22.21
C GLU A 173 -1.59 -12.55 22.62
N TYR A 174 -1.61 -11.86 23.77
CA TYR A 174 -0.40 -11.41 24.44
C TYR A 174 0.40 -12.62 24.89
N LYS A 175 1.48 -12.89 24.16
CA LYS A 175 2.40 -14.00 24.44
C LYS A 175 3.71 -13.44 24.94
N THR A 176 4.41 -14.25 25.71
CA THR A 176 5.82 -14.02 26.00
C THR A 176 6.59 -14.20 24.71
N ALA A 177 7.24 -13.14 24.22
CA ALA A 177 7.90 -13.12 22.93
C ALA A 177 9.27 -12.43 23.00
N ASP A 178 10.15 -12.84 22.10
CA ASP A 178 11.46 -12.23 21.88
C ASP A 178 11.34 -11.11 20.85
N ILE A 179 11.63 -9.88 21.25
CA ILE A 179 11.55 -8.70 20.39
C ILE A 179 12.66 -8.70 19.34
N ASN A 180 13.88 -9.12 19.69
CA ASN A 180 15.00 -9.18 18.75
C ASN A 180 14.71 -10.19 17.63
N ALA A 181 14.14 -11.35 17.98
CA ALA A 181 13.69 -12.33 17.00
C ALA A 181 12.57 -11.77 16.10
N GLY A 182 11.65 -10.98 16.65
CA GLY A 182 10.61 -10.28 15.88
C GLY A 182 11.19 -9.29 14.87
N ILE A 183 12.11 -8.43 15.29
CA ILE A 183 12.79 -7.46 14.42
C ILE A 183 13.55 -8.17 13.30
N GLU A 184 14.29 -9.24 13.61
CA GLU A 184 15.00 -10.04 12.60
C GLU A 184 14.07 -10.62 11.54
N SER A 185 12.95 -11.21 11.98
CA SER A 185 11.94 -11.74 11.06
C SER A 185 11.41 -10.65 10.13
N THR A 186 11.07 -9.48 10.68
CA THR A 186 10.60 -8.35 9.88
C THR A 186 11.67 -7.87 8.89
N VAL A 187 12.91 -7.70 9.32
CA VAL A 187 14.03 -7.30 8.46
C VAL A 187 14.20 -8.25 7.28
N ASN A 188 14.14 -9.56 7.53
CA ASN A 188 14.28 -10.57 6.47
C ASN A 188 13.16 -10.45 5.41
N ILE A 189 11.94 -10.12 5.83
CA ILE A 189 10.81 -9.91 4.92
C ILE A 189 11.04 -8.67 4.03
N VAL A 190 11.46 -7.54 4.62
CA VAL A 190 11.70 -6.28 3.88
C VAL A 190 13.07 -6.20 3.21
N TRP A 191 13.93 -7.21 3.38
CA TRP A 191 15.33 -7.13 2.97
C TRP A 191 15.51 -6.82 1.49
N ASN A 192 14.64 -7.37 0.62
CA ASN A 192 14.71 -7.12 -0.81
C ASN A 192 14.45 -5.66 -1.18
N GLU A 193 13.63 -4.94 -0.40
CA GLU A 193 13.38 -3.51 -0.61
C GLU A 193 14.53 -2.65 -0.04
N LEU A 194 15.12 -3.08 1.08
CA LEU A 194 16.22 -2.37 1.74
C LEU A 194 17.56 -2.54 1.03
N LYS A 195 17.92 -3.74 0.57
CA LYS A 195 19.29 -4.09 0.13
C LYS A 195 19.82 -3.28 -1.05
N TYR A 196 18.94 -2.67 -1.84
CA TYR A 196 19.31 -1.83 -2.97
C TYR A 196 19.36 -0.34 -2.64
N LYS A 197 18.83 0.05 -1.47
CA LYS A 197 18.64 1.46 -1.09
C LYS A 197 19.41 1.87 0.15
N ALA A 198 19.63 0.96 1.10
CA ALA A 198 20.16 1.30 2.41
C ALA A 198 21.13 0.24 2.95
N VAL A 199 22.15 0.69 3.68
CA VAL A 199 22.98 -0.16 4.54
C VAL A 199 22.29 -0.33 5.90
N LEU A 200 21.85 -1.55 6.20
CA LEU A 200 21.22 -1.84 7.49
C LEU A 200 22.28 -2.18 8.54
N LYS A 201 22.43 -1.30 9.54
CA LYS A 201 23.23 -1.55 10.74
C LYS A 201 22.35 -2.06 11.88
N LYS A 202 22.71 -3.20 12.47
CA LYS A 202 21.96 -3.85 13.56
C LYS A 202 22.72 -3.72 14.86
N GLU A 203 22.15 -3.00 15.82
CA GLU A 203 22.71 -2.80 17.16
C GLU A 203 21.69 -3.26 18.21
N TYR A 204 21.64 -4.56 18.47
CA TYR A 204 20.73 -5.13 19.45
C TYR A 204 21.36 -5.16 20.84
N GLY A 205 20.59 -4.76 21.85
CA GLY A 205 20.89 -5.06 23.25
C GLY A 205 20.32 -6.42 23.66
N GLU A 206 20.73 -6.92 24.82
CA GLU A 206 20.05 -8.05 25.45
C GLU A 206 18.74 -7.58 26.06
N ILE A 207 17.63 -7.97 25.43
CA ILE A 207 16.28 -7.63 25.85
C ILE A 207 15.63 -8.88 26.44
N PRO A 208 15.09 -8.84 27.67
CA PRO A 208 14.39 -9.98 28.24
C PRO A 208 13.09 -10.28 27.46
N LEU A 209 12.59 -11.51 27.56
CA LEU A 209 11.32 -11.88 26.94
C LEU A 209 10.18 -10.99 27.47
N VAL A 210 9.47 -10.32 26.56
CA VAL A 210 8.41 -9.36 26.90
C VAL A 210 7.05 -9.96 26.60
N ARG A 211 6.08 -9.71 27.48
CA ARG A 211 4.68 -10.09 27.23
C ARG A 211 4.03 -9.06 26.30
N CYS A 212 3.94 -9.37 25.01
CA CYS A 212 3.43 -8.44 23.99
C CYS A 212 2.69 -9.17 22.87
N ASN A 213 2.00 -8.39 22.02
CA ASN A 213 1.56 -8.88 20.71
C ASN A 213 2.70 -8.69 19.71
N ILE A 214 3.46 -9.76 19.45
CA ILE A 214 4.61 -9.70 18.55
C ILE A 214 4.19 -9.39 17.10
N GLY A 215 3.00 -9.81 16.66
CA GLY A 215 2.50 -9.53 15.31
C GLY A 215 2.28 -8.03 15.09
N GLN A 216 1.69 -7.33 16.06
CA GLN A 216 1.51 -5.88 16.00
C GLN A 216 2.84 -5.13 16.04
N LEU A 217 3.79 -5.55 16.89
CA LEU A 217 5.12 -4.93 16.93
C LEU A 217 5.88 -5.13 15.62
N ASN A 218 5.86 -6.34 15.06
CA ASN A 218 6.48 -6.63 13.78
C ASN A 218 5.93 -5.75 12.65
N GLN A 219 4.64 -5.44 12.69
CA GLN A 219 4.00 -4.53 11.73
C GLN A 219 4.48 -3.08 11.90
N VAL A 220 4.63 -2.60 13.13
CA VAL A 220 5.22 -1.28 13.40
C VAL A 220 6.64 -1.22 12.86
N PHE A 221 7.47 -2.23 13.13
CA PHE A 221 8.83 -2.31 12.59
C PHE A 221 8.84 -2.32 11.07
N MET A 222 7.93 -3.07 10.44
CA MET A 222 7.85 -3.15 8.98
C MET A 222 7.53 -1.79 8.37
N ASN A 223 6.55 -1.08 8.91
CA ASN A 223 6.14 0.23 8.41
C ASN A 223 7.28 1.26 8.57
N ILE A 224 7.98 1.26 9.70
CA ILE A 224 9.14 2.15 9.91
C ILE A 224 10.24 1.87 8.89
N LEU A 225 10.60 0.59 8.68
CA LEU A 225 11.68 0.22 7.77
C LEU A 225 11.35 0.54 6.31
N VAL A 226 10.12 0.26 5.87
CA VAL A 226 9.67 0.58 4.50
C VAL A 226 9.63 2.08 4.28
N ASN A 227 9.10 2.85 5.24
CA ASN A 227 9.06 4.30 5.15
C ASN A 227 10.46 4.92 5.09
N ALA A 228 11.40 4.40 5.90
CA ALA A 228 12.79 4.81 5.83
C ALA A 228 13.41 4.49 4.46
N ALA A 229 13.15 3.30 3.90
CA ALA A 229 13.63 2.91 2.58
C ALA A 229 13.07 3.80 1.46
N HIS A 230 11.81 4.23 1.57
CA HIS A 230 11.18 5.13 0.60
C HIS A 230 11.73 6.56 0.68
N ALA A 231 12.10 7.03 1.88
CA ALA A 231 12.70 8.35 2.08
C ALA A 231 14.13 8.46 1.52
N ILE A 232 14.79 7.35 1.21
CA ILE A 232 16.14 7.32 0.64
C ILE A 232 16.06 7.28 -0.89
N GLU A 233 16.43 8.38 -1.55
CA GLU A 233 16.26 8.56 -3.00
C GLU A 233 17.28 7.79 -3.87
N LYS A 234 18.52 7.59 -3.39
CA LYS A 234 19.60 6.95 -4.19
C LYS A 234 20.31 5.82 -3.44
N GLN A 235 21.03 6.14 -2.37
CA GLN A 235 21.69 5.16 -1.50
C GLN A 235 21.97 5.81 -0.14
N GLY A 236 21.75 5.06 0.95
CA GLY A 236 21.96 5.49 2.34
C GLY A 236 22.62 4.43 3.20
#